data_AF-A0A536PA07-F1
#
_entry.id   AF-A0A536PA07-F1
#
_cell.length_a   1.000
_cell.length_b   1.000
_cell.length_c   1.000
_cell.angle_alpha   90.00
_cell.angle_beta   90.00
_cell.angle_gamma   90.00
#
_symmetry.space_group_name_H-M   'P 1'
#
loop_
_entity.id
_entity.type
_entity.pdbx_description
1 polymer ?
#
loop_
_entity_poly.entity_id
_entity_poly.type
_entity_poly.pdbx_seq_one_letter_code
_entity_poly.pdbx_strand_id
1 'polypeptide(L)'
;MPLVLTLLVLAALALAVVAVVIARRGGRWPTLLMRPRRPRKLIWVPTVQHRELPPPQEDPVVGWARPQADAWRPGQPPLADQPLNPGLRTQLDGYALGRAKRVLEAPNLLEHAAADAESWPSVEQAVNETLALAESKGTVFADRALLTRALALCAAQGVLIAEWRQLEDGRTAWDGEVAQVRASDAFTIQRVGEAMLRRLLPDLFAGIQRRPPDLEPGLLVSYCTAVAFYLRLHGSPPSAFRREVAVAG
;
A
#
# COMPACT_ATOMS: atom_id res chain seq x y z
N MET A 1 -53.93 3.62 -53.94
CA MET A 1 -53.21 3.55 -52.64
C MET A 1 -52.03 2.56 -52.53
N PRO A 2 -51.48 1.89 -53.59
CA PRO A 2 -50.28 1.04 -53.41
C PRO A 2 -48.94 1.79 -53.51
N LEU A 3 -48.93 3.00 -54.10
CA LEU A 3 -47.71 3.79 -54.34
C LEU A 3 -47.14 4.47 -53.07
N VAL A 4 -48.01 4.88 -52.14
CA VAL A 4 -47.58 5.53 -50.88
C VAL A 4 -46.91 4.50 -49.95
N LEU A 5 -47.44 3.28 -49.91
CA LEU A 5 -46.88 2.21 -49.10
C LEU A 5 -45.51 1.73 -49.62
N THR A 6 -45.35 1.65 -50.96
CA THR A 6 -44.07 1.31 -51.58
C THR A 6 -43.01 2.40 -51.39
N LEU A 7 -43.40 3.68 -51.46
CA LEU A 7 -42.48 4.80 -51.16
C LEU A 7 -42.02 4.81 -49.69
N LEU A 8 -42.92 4.51 -48.74
CA LEU A 8 -42.55 4.42 -47.33
C LEU A 8 -41.62 3.24 -47.02
N VAL A 9 -41.87 2.09 -47.65
CA VAL A 9 -41.00 0.90 -47.49
C VAL A 9 -39.61 1.16 -48.09
N LEU A 10 -39.52 1.79 -49.26
CA LEU A 10 -38.24 2.17 -49.88
C LEU A 10 -37.48 3.21 -49.03
N ALA A 11 -38.18 4.19 -48.44
CA ALA A 11 -37.55 5.17 -47.56
C ALA A 11 -37.00 4.54 -46.27
N ALA A 12 -37.75 3.60 -45.66
CA ALA A 12 -37.31 2.88 -44.48
C ALA A 12 -36.09 1.96 -44.77
N LEU A 13 -36.09 1.29 -45.92
CA LEU A 13 -34.95 0.48 -46.38
C LEU A 13 -33.72 1.34 -46.67
N ALA A 14 -33.89 2.52 -47.29
CA ALA A 14 -32.79 3.44 -47.53
C ALA A 14 -32.19 3.97 -46.21
N LEU A 15 -33.02 4.32 -45.23
CA LEU A 15 -32.57 4.74 -43.90
C LEU A 15 -31.83 3.62 -43.13
N ALA A 16 -32.31 2.39 -43.21
CA ALA A 16 -31.66 1.24 -42.59
C ALA A 16 -30.29 0.95 -43.21
N VAL A 17 -30.17 1.03 -44.54
CA VAL A 17 -28.90 0.84 -45.25
C VAL A 17 -27.91 1.96 -44.90
N VAL A 18 -28.35 3.21 -44.82
CA VAL A 18 -27.50 4.35 -44.42
C VAL A 18 -27.02 4.19 -42.98
N ALA A 19 -27.88 3.76 -42.04
CA ALA A 19 -27.50 3.54 -40.65
C ALA A 19 -26.46 2.40 -40.51
N VAL A 20 -26.61 1.31 -41.27
CA VAL A 20 -25.65 0.19 -41.26
C VAL A 20 -24.32 0.58 -41.91
N VAL A 21 -24.34 1.41 -42.96
CA VAL A 21 -23.11 1.91 -43.59
C VAL A 21 -22.37 2.89 -42.65
N ILE A 22 -23.08 3.74 -41.90
CA ILE A 22 -22.47 4.62 -40.89
C ILE A 22 -21.89 3.80 -39.72
N ALA A 23 -22.58 2.76 -39.26
CA ALA A 23 -22.10 1.89 -38.18
C ALA A 23 -20.90 1.02 -38.58
N ARG A 24 -20.84 0.54 -39.84
CA ARG A 24 -19.74 -0.30 -40.33
C ARG A 24 -18.51 0.47 -40.81
N ARG A 25 -18.64 1.77 -41.10
CA ARG A 25 -17.56 2.59 -41.67
C ARG A 25 -16.98 3.57 -40.65
N GLY A 26 -16.70 3.10 -39.42
CA GLY A 26 -15.77 3.75 -38.47
C GLY A 26 -15.93 5.27 -38.30
N GLY A 27 -17.17 5.75 -38.34
CA GLY A 27 -17.50 7.18 -38.43
C GLY A 27 -17.24 7.91 -37.12
N ARG A 28 -16.03 8.47 -37.03
CA ARG A 28 -15.65 9.54 -36.10
C ARG A 28 -16.73 10.63 -36.10
N TRP A 29 -17.41 10.78 -34.96
CA TRP A 29 -18.20 11.97 -34.67
C TRP A 29 -17.26 13.20 -34.59
N PRO A 30 -17.70 14.39 -35.04
CA PRO A 30 -16.89 15.59 -34.97
C PRO A 30 -16.66 15.96 -33.51
N THR A 31 -15.40 15.93 -33.12
CA THR A 31 -14.86 16.31 -31.82
C THR A 31 -15.10 17.80 -31.58
N LEU A 32 -16.30 18.12 -31.10
CA LEU A 32 -16.55 19.38 -30.41
C LEU A 32 -15.77 19.37 -29.10
N LEU A 33 -14.56 19.95 -29.15
CA LEU A 33 -13.83 20.56 -28.04
C LEU A 33 -13.76 19.77 -26.72
N MET A 34 -13.58 18.45 -26.76
CA MET A 34 -13.01 17.75 -25.62
C MET A 34 -11.50 17.86 -25.69
N ARG A 35 -10.99 18.97 -25.14
CA ARG A 35 -9.61 19.07 -24.66
C ARG A 35 -9.32 17.76 -23.91
N PRO A 36 -8.28 16.98 -24.24
CA PRO A 36 -7.97 15.78 -23.48
C PRO A 36 -7.83 16.24 -22.04
N ARG A 37 -8.81 15.86 -21.19
CA ARG A 37 -8.67 15.99 -19.75
C ARG A 37 -7.46 15.11 -19.48
N ARG A 38 -6.30 15.76 -19.29
CA ARG A 38 -5.12 15.10 -18.74
C ARG A 38 -5.65 14.23 -17.61
N PRO A 39 -5.32 12.92 -17.57
CA PRO A 39 -5.74 12.10 -16.46
C PRO A 39 -5.40 12.89 -15.21
N ARG A 40 -6.45 13.29 -14.48
CA ARG A 40 -6.28 14.02 -13.24
C ARG A 40 -5.54 12.98 -12.42
N LYS A 41 -4.22 13.14 -12.28
CA LYS A 41 -3.43 12.32 -11.36
C LYS A 41 -4.23 12.40 -10.07
N LEU A 42 -4.86 11.29 -9.68
CA LEU A 42 -5.54 11.20 -8.41
C LEU A 42 -4.43 11.49 -7.40
N ILE A 43 -4.42 12.72 -6.90
CA ILE A 43 -3.63 13.05 -5.72
C ILE A 43 -4.36 12.30 -4.64
N TRP A 44 -3.87 11.10 -4.34
CA TRP A 44 -4.47 10.27 -3.32
C TRP A 44 -4.18 10.96 -1.99
N VAL A 45 -5.24 11.43 -1.35
CA VAL A 45 -5.21 11.96 0.01
C VAL A 45 -6.07 11.01 0.83
N PRO A 46 -5.48 10.26 1.78
CA PRO A 46 -6.23 9.32 2.59
C PRO A 46 -7.28 10.09 3.40
N THR A 47 -8.52 9.64 3.38
CA THR A 47 -9.59 10.20 4.22
C THR A 47 -9.32 9.85 5.68
N VAL A 48 -8.76 10.77 6.45
CA VAL A 48 -8.54 10.56 7.89
C VAL A 48 -9.86 10.81 8.62
N GLN A 49 -10.52 9.75 9.09
CA GLN A 49 -11.81 9.87 9.79
C GLN A 49 -11.68 10.43 11.22
N HIS A 50 -10.46 10.53 11.77
CA HIS A 50 -10.20 10.97 13.14
C HIS A 50 -9.05 11.97 13.21
N ARG A 51 -9.14 12.91 14.15
CA ARG A 51 -8.03 13.83 14.45
C ARG A 51 -6.90 13.04 15.12
N GLU A 52 -5.78 12.93 14.43
CA GLU A 52 -4.56 12.38 15.03
C GLU A 52 -4.14 13.24 16.21
N LEU A 53 -3.50 12.60 17.20
CA LEU A 53 -2.76 13.36 18.19
C LEU A 53 -1.70 14.21 17.46
N PRO A 54 -1.42 15.43 17.96
CA PRO A 54 -0.32 16.19 17.38
C PRO A 54 0.97 15.36 17.43
N PRO A 55 1.86 15.51 16.44
CA PRO A 55 3.17 14.90 16.52
C PRO A 55 3.85 15.31 17.84
N PRO A 56 4.58 14.40 18.50
CA PRO A 56 5.30 14.75 19.72
C PRO A 56 6.31 15.86 19.43
N GLN A 57 6.59 16.69 20.44
CA GLN A 57 7.60 17.76 20.31
C GLN A 57 8.99 17.20 19.99
N GLU A 58 9.27 15.99 20.47
CA GLU A 58 10.47 15.23 20.17
C GLU A 58 10.07 13.96 19.43
N ASP A 59 10.58 13.78 18.20
CA ASP A 59 10.52 12.52 17.46
C ASP A 59 11.93 12.18 16.98
N PRO A 60 12.75 11.53 17.83
CA PRO A 60 14.17 11.38 17.55
C PRO A 60 14.40 10.51 16.32
N VAL A 61 15.45 10.85 15.58
CA VAL A 61 15.92 10.03 14.46
C VAL A 61 16.60 8.78 15.03
N VAL A 62 16.20 7.62 14.50
CA VAL A 62 16.71 6.31 14.89
C VAL A 62 17.21 5.55 13.66
N GLY A 63 18.25 4.74 13.85
CA GLY A 63 18.74 3.85 12.82
C GLY A 63 17.79 2.66 12.62
N TRP A 64 17.34 2.46 11.39
CA TRP A 64 16.53 1.32 10.95
C TRP A 64 17.33 0.50 9.94
N ALA A 65 17.99 -0.54 10.44
CA ALA A 65 18.67 -1.52 9.61
C ALA A 65 17.66 -2.46 8.95
N ARG A 66 18.12 -3.19 7.93
CA ARG A 66 17.33 -4.26 7.32
C ARG A 66 16.88 -5.27 8.40
N PRO A 67 15.58 -5.60 8.47
CA PRO A 67 15.08 -6.57 9.45
C PRO A 67 15.78 -7.92 9.32
N GLN A 68 16.28 -8.46 10.44
CA GLN A 68 16.85 -9.80 10.50
C GLN A 68 15.87 -10.75 11.17
N ALA A 69 15.48 -11.81 10.46
CA ALA A 69 14.44 -12.72 10.90
C ALA A 69 14.73 -13.39 12.26
N ASP A 70 16.00 -13.76 12.52
CA ASP A 70 16.37 -14.46 13.76
C ASP A 70 16.40 -13.56 15.00
N ALA A 71 16.60 -12.26 14.80
CA ALA A 71 16.57 -11.23 15.84
C ALA A 71 15.16 -10.67 16.08
N TRP A 72 14.24 -10.88 15.14
CA TRP A 72 12.89 -10.33 15.23
C TRP A 72 12.04 -11.09 16.24
N ARG A 73 11.48 -10.38 17.22
CA ARG A 73 10.66 -10.94 18.29
C ARG A 73 9.26 -10.33 18.22
N PRO A 74 8.23 -11.11 17.85
CA PRO A 74 6.85 -10.64 17.95
C PRO A 74 6.52 -10.17 19.37
N GLY A 75 5.88 -9.00 19.49
CA GLY A 75 5.47 -8.44 20.78
C GLY A 75 6.56 -7.73 21.59
N GLN A 76 7.81 -7.67 21.12
CA GLN A 76 8.81 -6.78 21.73
C GLN A 76 8.38 -5.31 21.51
N PRO A 77 8.41 -4.46 22.56
CA PRO A 77 8.13 -3.04 22.40
C PRO A 77 9.06 -2.39 21.37
N PRO A 78 8.59 -1.37 20.64
CA PRO A 78 9.38 -0.78 19.59
C PRO A 78 10.52 0.00 20.26
N LEU A 79 11.72 -0.15 19.69
CA LEU A 79 12.94 0.47 20.24
C LEU A 79 13.16 0.10 21.72
N ALA A 80 12.82 -1.13 22.14
CA ALA A 80 12.97 -1.58 23.53
C ALA A 80 14.40 -1.36 24.07
N ASP A 81 15.40 -1.52 23.20
CA ASP A 81 16.81 -1.39 23.54
C ASP A 81 17.29 0.08 23.57
N GLN A 82 16.44 1.03 23.16
CA GLN A 82 16.76 2.46 23.23
C GLN A 82 16.29 3.10 24.54
N PRO A 83 17.12 3.96 25.16
CA PRO A 83 16.78 4.65 26.40
C PRO A 83 15.83 5.84 26.16
N LEU A 84 14.61 5.55 25.71
CA LEU A 84 13.55 6.55 25.55
C LEU A 84 12.81 6.78 26.88
N ASN A 85 12.59 8.06 27.22
CA ASN A 85 11.78 8.45 28.38
C ASN A 85 10.37 7.81 28.29
N PRO A 86 9.81 7.25 29.38
CA PRO A 86 8.48 6.64 29.38
C PRO A 86 7.35 7.56 28.88
N GLY A 87 7.41 8.85 29.20
CA GLY A 87 6.45 9.85 28.72
C GLY A 87 6.53 10.02 27.20
N LEU A 88 7.76 10.11 26.66
CA LEU A 88 7.99 10.16 25.22
C LEU A 88 7.50 8.88 24.52
N ARG A 89 7.79 7.70 25.09
CA ARG A 89 7.27 6.43 24.54
C ARG A 89 5.75 6.43 24.44
N THR A 90 5.06 6.95 25.45
CA THR A 90 3.60 7.05 25.47
C THR A 90 3.08 8.01 24.40
N GLN A 91 3.75 9.14 24.21
CA GLN A 91 3.39 10.10 23.16
C GLN A 91 3.62 9.53 21.75
N LEU A 92 4.78 8.90 21.52
CA LEU A 92 5.10 8.23 20.25
C LEU A 92 4.08 7.13 19.92
N ASP A 93 3.71 6.33 20.92
CA ASP A 93 2.70 5.27 20.77
C ASP A 93 1.31 5.82 20.45
N GLY A 94 0.87 6.85 21.18
CA GLY A 94 -0.39 7.55 20.91
C GLY A 94 -0.44 8.16 19.51
N TYR A 95 0.64 8.79 19.08
CA TYR A 95 0.77 9.35 17.73
C TYR A 95 0.77 8.25 16.66
N ALA A 96 1.50 7.16 16.89
CA ALA A 96 1.57 6.00 16.01
C ALA A 96 0.23 5.29 15.83
N LEU A 97 -0.64 5.26 16.85
CA LEU A 97 -2.00 4.72 16.72
C LEU A 97 -2.82 5.49 15.68
N GLY A 98 -2.69 6.82 15.65
CA GLY A 98 -3.34 7.67 14.64
C GLY A 98 -2.84 7.37 13.23
N ARG A 99 -1.51 7.34 13.05
CA ARG A 99 -0.87 6.99 11.77
C ARG A 99 -1.25 5.59 11.31
N ALA A 100 -1.19 4.59 12.20
CA ALA A 100 -1.54 3.21 11.90
C ALA A 100 -3.01 3.09 11.45
N LYS A 101 -3.93 3.80 12.11
CA LYS A 101 -5.33 3.85 11.68
C LYS A 101 -5.46 4.40 10.26
N ARG A 102 -4.78 5.52 9.96
CA ARG A 102 -4.75 6.09 8.61
C ARG A 102 -4.24 5.06 7.58
N VAL A 103 -3.14 4.36 7.90
CA VAL A 103 -2.54 3.31 7.04
C VAL A 103 -3.56 2.21 6.75
N LEU A 104 -4.28 1.75 7.77
CA LEU A 104 -5.21 0.63 7.66
C LEU A 104 -6.52 0.98 6.95
N GLU A 105 -7.00 2.22 7.10
CA GLU A 105 -8.26 2.73 6.52
C GLU A 105 -8.08 3.32 5.12
N ALA A 106 -6.83 3.48 4.69
CA ALA A 106 -6.49 4.01 3.40
C ALA A 106 -7.17 3.17 2.28
N PRO A 107 -7.96 3.79 1.38
CA PRO A 107 -8.78 3.05 0.43
C PRO A 107 -7.89 2.40 -0.63
N ASN A 108 -8.16 1.12 -0.88
CA ASN A 108 -7.58 0.24 -1.91
C ASN A 108 -6.04 0.24 -2.02
N LEU A 109 -5.40 -0.19 -0.94
CA LEU A 109 -3.94 -0.22 -0.77
C LEU A 109 -3.20 -1.08 -1.77
N LEU A 110 -3.78 -2.24 -2.12
CA LEU A 110 -3.20 -3.12 -3.13
C LEU A 110 -3.27 -2.47 -4.51
N GLU A 111 -4.36 -1.77 -4.83
CA GLU A 111 -4.43 -1.02 -6.09
C GLU A 111 -3.43 0.13 -6.12
N HIS A 112 -3.23 0.85 -5.00
CA HIS A 112 -2.20 1.89 -4.91
C HIS A 112 -0.79 1.32 -5.13
N ALA A 113 -0.42 0.28 -4.38
CA ALA A 113 0.89 -0.35 -4.49
C ALA A 113 1.11 -1.02 -5.85
N ALA A 114 0.06 -1.62 -6.45
CA ALA A 114 0.14 -2.24 -7.77
C ALA A 114 0.13 -1.22 -8.92
N ALA A 115 -0.50 -0.05 -8.73
CA ALA A 115 -0.50 1.03 -9.72
C ALA A 115 0.82 1.82 -9.71
N ASP A 116 1.54 1.84 -8.58
CA ASP A 116 2.87 2.44 -8.51
C ASP A 116 3.97 1.44 -8.90
N ALA A 117 4.46 1.60 -10.12
CA ALA A 117 5.54 0.78 -10.67
C ALA A 117 6.85 0.88 -9.86
N GLU A 118 7.05 1.93 -9.06
CA GLU A 118 8.23 2.06 -8.19
C GLU A 118 8.09 1.26 -6.89
N SER A 119 6.86 1.03 -6.43
CA SER A 119 6.58 0.43 -5.12
C SER A 119 6.30 -1.06 -5.18
N TRP A 120 5.70 -1.55 -6.28
CA TRP A 120 5.38 -2.96 -6.45
C TRP A 120 6.57 -3.93 -6.30
N PRO A 121 7.78 -3.63 -6.84
CA PRO A 121 8.93 -4.52 -6.66
C PRO A 121 9.29 -4.75 -5.18
N SER A 122 9.15 -3.72 -4.33
CA SER A 122 9.37 -3.85 -2.88
C SER A 122 8.35 -4.77 -2.21
N VAL A 123 7.10 -4.77 -2.70
CA VAL A 123 6.05 -5.68 -2.22
C VAL A 123 6.40 -7.11 -2.57
N GLU A 124 6.69 -7.39 -3.84
CA GLU A 124 7.03 -8.74 -4.31
C GLU A 124 8.25 -9.29 -3.59
N GLN A 125 9.29 -8.47 -3.44
CA GLN A 125 10.50 -8.85 -2.75
C GLN A 125 10.24 -9.18 -1.27
N ALA A 126 9.50 -8.33 -0.54
CA ALA A 126 9.19 -8.59 0.86
C ALA A 126 8.35 -9.87 1.06
N VAL A 127 7.40 -10.13 0.16
CA VAL A 127 6.59 -11.36 0.17
C VAL A 127 7.47 -12.58 -0.08
N ASN A 128 8.34 -12.53 -1.09
CA ASN A 128 9.24 -13.63 -1.42
C ASN A 128 10.21 -13.93 -0.26
N GLU A 129 10.80 -12.91 0.35
CA GLU A 129 11.69 -13.06 1.51
C GLU A 129 10.96 -13.66 2.71
N THR A 130 9.70 -13.28 2.95
CA THR A 130 8.92 -13.80 4.05
C THR A 130 8.46 -15.25 3.81
N LEU A 131 8.10 -15.60 2.58
CA LEU A 131 7.80 -17.00 2.21
C LEU A 131 9.04 -17.88 2.35
N ALA A 132 10.20 -17.40 1.90
CA ALA A 132 11.47 -18.10 2.05
C ALA A 132 11.82 -18.32 3.53
N LEU A 133 11.55 -17.34 4.40
CA LEU A 133 11.69 -17.49 5.86
C LEU A 133 10.75 -18.58 6.41
N ALA A 134 9.48 -18.59 6.00
CA ALA A 134 8.54 -19.61 6.44
C ALA A 134 9.00 -21.02 6.01
N GLU A 135 9.48 -21.16 4.77
CA GLU A 135 10.07 -22.39 4.24
C GLU A 135 11.32 -22.82 5.00
N SER A 136 12.23 -21.90 5.29
CA SER A 136 13.48 -22.21 6.00
C SER A 136 13.23 -22.67 7.44
N LYS A 137 12.11 -22.27 8.05
CA LYS A 137 11.67 -22.78 9.36
C LYS A 137 10.92 -24.12 9.26
N GLY A 138 10.66 -24.63 8.05
CA GLY A 138 10.01 -25.92 7.82
C GLY A 138 8.47 -25.84 7.79
N THR A 139 7.91 -24.69 7.42
CA THR A 139 6.47 -24.52 7.26
C THR A 139 5.96 -25.30 6.06
N VAL A 140 4.87 -26.03 6.22
CA VAL A 140 4.15 -26.67 5.10
C VAL A 140 2.92 -25.84 4.78
N PHE A 141 2.82 -25.38 3.53
CA PHE A 141 1.71 -24.56 3.08
C PHE A 141 0.50 -25.42 2.69
N ALA A 142 -0.68 -25.06 3.19
CA ALA A 142 -1.96 -25.61 2.74
C ALA A 142 -2.43 -24.87 1.47
N ASP A 143 -2.36 -23.54 1.49
CA ASP A 143 -2.66 -22.67 0.36
C ASP A 143 -1.64 -21.53 0.29
N ARG A 144 -0.64 -21.72 -0.59
CA ARG A 144 0.41 -20.73 -0.81
C ARG A 144 -0.13 -19.44 -1.41
N ALA A 145 -1.15 -19.50 -2.25
CA ALA A 145 -1.70 -18.31 -2.91
C ALA A 145 -2.44 -17.43 -1.89
N LEU A 146 -3.21 -18.04 -0.99
CA LEU A 146 -3.86 -17.34 0.11
C LEU A 146 -2.85 -16.68 1.04
N LEU A 147 -1.80 -17.41 1.43
CA LEU A 147 -0.72 -16.84 2.25
C LEU A 147 0.00 -15.70 1.52
N THR A 148 0.28 -15.85 0.22
CA THR A 148 0.90 -14.79 -0.60
C THR A 148 0.05 -13.53 -0.60
N ARG A 149 -1.28 -13.65 -0.74
CA ARG A 149 -2.20 -12.51 -0.68
C ARG A 149 -2.20 -11.84 0.68
N ALA A 150 -2.20 -12.62 1.77
CA ALA A 150 -2.11 -12.09 3.13
C ALA A 150 -0.78 -11.32 3.34
N LEU A 151 0.35 -11.89 2.89
CA LEU A 151 1.66 -11.24 2.99
C LEU A 151 1.77 -10.00 2.09
N ALA A 152 1.18 -10.00 0.90
CA ALA A 152 1.15 -8.85 0.02
C ALA A 152 0.39 -7.68 0.65
N LEU A 153 -0.69 -7.95 1.37
CA LEU A 153 -1.40 -6.94 2.16
C LEU A 153 -0.49 -6.36 3.25
N CYS A 154 0.26 -7.18 3.99
CA CYS A 154 1.23 -6.69 4.99
C CYS A 154 2.33 -5.82 4.36
N ALA A 155 2.92 -6.29 3.27
CA ALA A 155 3.98 -5.57 2.56
C ALA A 155 3.49 -4.22 2.01
N ALA A 156 2.28 -4.16 1.45
CA ALA A 156 1.68 -2.91 1.00
C ALA A 156 1.55 -1.89 2.14
N GLN A 157 1.26 -2.32 3.39
CA GLN A 157 1.27 -1.40 4.53
C GLN A 157 2.66 -0.85 4.83
N GLY A 158 3.69 -1.70 4.80
CA GLY A 158 5.07 -1.27 4.99
C GLY A 158 5.50 -0.21 3.98
N VAL A 159 5.16 -0.43 2.70
CA VAL A 159 5.37 0.53 1.62
C VAL A 159 4.69 1.88 1.91
N LEU A 160 3.44 1.88 2.35
CA LEU A 160 2.70 3.12 2.61
C LEU A 160 3.27 3.93 3.78
N ILE A 161 3.73 3.24 4.82
CA ILE A 161 4.41 3.90 5.95
C ILE A 161 5.67 4.62 5.43
N ALA A 162 6.46 3.95 4.59
CA ALA A 162 7.67 4.52 3.98
C ALA A 162 7.34 5.70 3.06
N GLU A 163 6.32 5.56 2.21
CA GLU A 163 5.87 6.61 1.30
C GLU A 163 5.40 7.86 2.03
N TRP A 164 4.55 7.73 3.05
CA TRP A 164 4.10 8.87 3.83
C TRP A 164 5.23 9.59 4.54
N ARG A 165 6.12 8.81 5.14
CA ARG A 165 7.32 9.38 5.73
C ARG A 165 8.12 10.16 4.70
N GLN A 166 8.34 9.60 3.51
CA GLN A 166 9.08 10.29 2.43
C GLN A 166 8.35 11.52 1.87
N LEU A 167 7.04 11.62 2.04
CA LEU A 167 6.29 12.83 1.68
C LEU A 167 6.45 13.94 2.69
N GLU A 168 6.58 13.59 3.96
CA GLU A 168 6.79 14.54 5.05
C GLU A 168 8.26 14.98 5.13
N ASP A 169 9.21 14.04 5.03
CA ASP A 169 10.65 14.27 5.21
C ASP A 169 11.42 14.44 3.90
N GLY A 170 10.82 14.10 2.76
CA GLY A 170 11.55 13.95 1.51
C GLY A 170 12.36 12.65 1.46
N ARG A 171 13.51 12.70 0.78
CA ARG A 171 14.32 11.49 0.55
C ARG A 171 14.92 10.99 1.87
N THR A 172 14.85 9.70 2.10
CA THR A 172 15.46 9.06 3.27
C THR A 172 16.97 9.27 3.30
N ALA A 173 17.50 9.72 4.43
CA ALA A 173 18.93 9.73 4.71
C ALA A 173 19.40 8.33 5.16
N TRP A 174 20.63 7.97 4.77
CA TRP A 174 21.22 6.66 5.00
C TRP A 174 22.61 6.80 5.61
N ASP A 175 22.91 5.93 6.57
CA ASP A 175 24.26 5.69 7.09
C ASP A 175 24.64 4.24 6.77
N GLY A 176 25.38 4.06 5.67
CA GLY A 176 25.55 2.73 5.05
C GLY A 176 24.19 2.09 4.72
N GLU A 177 23.95 0.88 5.25
CA GLU A 177 22.70 0.12 5.11
C GLU A 177 21.65 0.43 6.20
N VAL A 178 21.86 1.50 6.97
CA VAL A 178 20.95 1.91 8.05
C VAL A 178 20.19 3.15 7.61
N ALA A 179 18.87 3.02 7.46
CA ALA A 179 18.01 4.15 7.19
C ALA A 179 17.86 5.00 8.45
N GLN A 180 18.01 6.31 8.33
CA GLN A 180 17.72 7.25 9.41
C GLN A 180 16.21 7.50 9.39
N VAL A 181 15.43 6.95 10.31
CA VAL A 181 13.95 7.05 10.35
C VAL A 181 13.49 7.75 11.62
N ARG A 182 12.21 8.14 11.72
CA ARG A 182 11.69 8.71 12.97
C ARG A 182 11.35 7.59 13.96
N ALA A 183 11.51 7.84 15.25
CA ALA A 183 11.09 6.88 16.26
C ALA A 183 9.60 6.51 16.09
N SER A 184 8.74 7.47 15.75
CA SER A 184 7.32 7.21 15.50
C SER A 184 7.04 6.24 14.34
N ASP A 185 7.94 6.09 13.36
CA ASP A 185 7.81 5.10 12.29
C ASP A 185 7.91 3.68 12.85
N ALA A 186 8.84 3.43 13.78
CA ALA A 186 9.01 2.12 14.43
C ALA A 186 7.76 1.71 15.22
N PHE A 187 7.16 2.66 15.96
CA PHE A 187 5.91 2.44 16.67
C PHE A 187 4.75 2.21 15.69
N THR A 188 4.70 2.95 14.58
CA THR A 188 3.66 2.79 13.54
C THR A 188 3.71 1.41 12.90
N ILE A 189 4.90 0.92 12.55
CA ILE A 189 5.11 -0.43 11.99
C ILE A 189 4.59 -1.50 12.94
N GLN A 190 4.88 -1.37 14.25
CA GLN A 190 4.35 -2.31 15.24
C GLN A 190 2.82 -2.27 15.31
N ARG A 191 2.21 -1.08 15.41
CA ARG A 191 0.75 -0.93 15.51
C ARG A 191 0.03 -1.48 14.29
N VAL A 192 0.57 -1.24 13.10
CA VAL A 192 0.08 -1.83 11.85
C VAL A 192 0.24 -3.34 11.87
N GLY A 193 1.39 -3.86 12.28
CA GLY A 193 1.63 -5.30 12.40
C GLY A 193 0.65 -6.01 13.33
N GLU A 194 0.39 -5.44 14.52
CA GLU A 194 -0.59 -5.96 15.48
C GLU A 194 -2.01 -5.99 14.91
N ALA A 195 -2.42 -4.92 14.24
CA ALA A 195 -3.75 -4.83 13.62
C ALA A 195 -3.89 -5.81 12.44
N MET A 196 -2.87 -5.91 11.60
CA MET A 196 -2.84 -6.84 10.46
C MET A 196 -2.85 -8.29 10.91
N LEU A 197 -2.13 -8.64 11.99
CA LEU A 197 -2.15 -9.99 12.55
C LEU A 197 -3.57 -10.39 12.95
N ARG A 198 -4.30 -9.51 13.65
CA ARG A 198 -5.70 -9.78 14.05
C ARG A 198 -6.62 -9.94 12.84
N ARG A 199 -6.42 -9.12 11.81
CA ARG A 199 -7.24 -9.13 10.59
C ARG A 199 -6.98 -10.35 9.71
N LEU A 200 -5.72 -10.77 9.58
CA LEU A 200 -5.28 -11.82 8.67
C LEU A 200 -5.13 -13.18 9.33
N LEU A 201 -5.35 -13.29 10.64
CA LEU A 201 -5.23 -14.54 11.38
C LEU A 201 -5.93 -15.73 10.69
N PRO A 202 -7.18 -15.59 10.18
CA PRO A 202 -7.84 -16.68 9.49
C PRO A 202 -7.10 -17.12 8.22
N ASP A 203 -6.66 -16.17 7.40
CA ASP A 203 -5.96 -16.44 6.14
C ASP A 203 -4.57 -17.04 6.39
N LEU A 204 -3.86 -16.58 7.43
CA LEU A 204 -2.56 -17.12 7.84
C LEU A 204 -2.68 -18.57 8.30
N PHE A 205 -3.70 -18.90 9.09
CA PHE A 205 -3.93 -20.28 9.53
C PHE A 205 -4.42 -21.17 8.39
N ALA A 206 -5.31 -20.67 7.52
CA ALA A 206 -5.76 -21.41 6.35
C ALA A 206 -4.64 -21.67 5.34
N GLY A 207 -3.67 -20.76 5.24
CA GLY A 207 -2.50 -20.91 4.37
C GLY A 207 -1.42 -21.87 4.89
N ILE A 208 -1.43 -22.19 6.19
CA ILE A 208 -0.40 -23.02 6.85
C ILE A 208 -1.00 -24.36 7.28
N GLN A 209 -0.55 -25.44 6.64
CA GLN A 209 -0.97 -26.81 6.97
C GLN A 209 -0.30 -27.31 8.25
N ARG A 210 1.01 -27.09 8.37
CA ARG A 210 1.81 -27.50 9.52
C ARG A 210 2.78 -26.39 9.88
N ARG A 211 2.75 -26.02 11.16
CA ARG A 211 3.63 -25.01 11.75
C ARG A 211 4.68 -25.69 12.62
N PRO A 212 5.97 -25.35 12.47
CA PRO A 212 7.01 -25.78 13.39
C PRO A 212 6.81 -25.04 14.73
N PRO A 213 7.19 -25.64 15.88
CA PRO A 213 6.88 -25.07 17.20
C PRO A 213 7.54 -23.72 17.48
N ASP A 214 8.61 -23.39 16.75
CA ASP A 214 9.41 -22.18 16.85
C ASP A 214 8.95 -21.04 15.92
N LEU A 215 8.03 -21.30 14.98
CA LEU A 215 7.49 -20.25 14.11
C LEU A 215 6.17 -19.71 14.64
N GLU A 216 6.16 -18.46 15.10
CA GLU A 216 4.94 -17.73 15.40
C GLU A 216 4.37 -17.06 14.13
N PRO A 217 3.07 -17.21 13.79
CA PRO A 217 2.49 -16.54 12.61
C PRO A 217 2.61 -15.01 12.65
N GLY A 218 2.64 -14.43 13.86
CA GLY A 218 2.90 -13.01 14.09
C GLY A 218 4.26 -12.53 13.59
N LEU A 219 5.25 -13.44 13.54
CA LEU A 219 6.56 -13.16 12.95
C LEU A 219 6.42 -12.83 11.46
N LEU A 220 5.68 -13.64 10.69
CA LEU A 220 5.55 -13.44 9.24
C LEU A 220 4.90 -12.09 8.90
N VAL A 221 3.87 -11.70 9.66
CA VAL A 221 3.17 -10.42 9.48
C VAL A 221 4.08 -9.23 9.77
N SER A 222 4.71 -9.23 10.95
CA SER A 222 5.55 -8.11 11.38
C SER A 222 6.83 -8.02 10.56
N TYR A 223 7.46 -9.15 10.23
CA TYR A 223 8.63 -9.21 9.36
C TYR A 223 8.34 -8.70 7.95
N CYS A 224 7.28 -9.19 7.30
CA CYS A 224 6.91 -8.76 5.93
C CYS A 224 6.67 -7.25 5.86
N THR A 225 5.96 -6.70 6.85
CA THR A 225 5.69 -5.26 6.95
C THR A 225 7.00 -4.46 7.09
N ALA A 226 7.88 -4.89 7.99
CA ALA A 226 9.15 -4.20 8.26
C ALA A 226 10.12 -4.27 7.07
N VAL A 227 10.19 -5.41 6.37
CA VAL A 227 11.02 -5.58 5.18
C VAL A 227 10.52 -4.69 4.06
N ALA A 228 9.21 -4.69 3.78
CA ALA A 228 8.64 -3.85 2.73
C ALA A 228 8.86 -2.35 3.00
N PHE A 229 8.73 -1.93 4.27
CA PHE A 229 9.09 -0.58 4.69
C PHE A 229 10.56 -0.27 4.37
N TYR A 230 11.50 -1.10 4.84
CA TYR A 230 12.93 -0.92 4.57
C TYR A 230 13.24 -0.82 3.08
N LEU A 231 12.72 -1.76 2.27
CA LEU A 231 12.95 -1.80 0.82
C LEU A 231 12.43 -0.52 0.16
N ARG A 232 11.23 -0.06 0.53
CA ARG A 232 10.62 1.14 -0.05
C ARG A 232 11.40 2.41 0.29
N LEU A 233 12.10 2.49 1.42
CA LEU A 233 12.89 3.66 1.79
C LEU A 233 14.06 3.97 0.82
N HIS A 234 14.54 3.00 0.05
CA HIS A 234 15.57 3.22 -0.98
C HIS A 234 15.02 3.96 -2.21
N GLY A 235 13.71 3.89 -2.44
CA GLY A 235 13.03 4.57 -3.54
C GLY A 235 12.96 6.08 -3.36
N SER A 236 12.55 6.77 -4.42
CA SER A 236 12.30 8.21 -4.37
C SER A 236 10.98 8.52 -3.65
N PRO A 237 10.85 9.73 -3.07
CA PRO A 237 9.56 10.20 -2.57
C PRO A 237 8.50 10.13 -3.66
N PRO A 238 7.31 9.56 -3.37
CA PRO A 238 6.33 9.25 -4.39
C PRO A 238 5.83 10.53 -5.05
N SER A 239 5.91 10.57 -6.38
CA SER A 239 5.55 11.76 -7.17
C SER A 239 4.03 12.01 -7.25
N ALA A 240 3.22 11.00 -6.96
CA ALA A 240 1.76 11.04 -7.01
C ALA A 240 1.14 12.05 -6.01
N PHE A 241 1.89 12.40 -4.97
CA PHE A 241 1.45 13.23 -3.86
C PHE A 241 2.05 14.64 -3.86
N ARG A 242 2.88 14.98 -4.86
CA ARG A 242 3.68 16.22 -4.90
C ARG A 242 2.88 17.50 -5.18
N ARG A 243 1.59 17.55 -4.87
CA ARG A 243 0.74 18.74 -5.03
C ARG A 243 -0.10 18.97 -3.78
N GLU A 244 0.48 19.71 -2.82
CA GLU A 244 -0.23 20.70 -1.98
C GLU A 244 0.65 21.45 -0.95
N VAL A 245 1.98 21.29 -0.91
CA VAL A 245 2.82 22.10 0.00
C VAL A 245 3.19 23.49 -0.58
N ALA A 246 2.85 23.77 -1.85
CA ALA A 246 3.27 24.99 -2.55
C ALA A 246 2.21 26.13 -2.60
N VAL A 247 1.13 26.07 -1.82
CA VAL A 247 0.07 27.13 -1.84
C VAL A 247 -0.28 27.63 -0.43
N ALA A 248 0.63 27.52 0.54
CA ALA A 248 0.49 28.13 1.86
C ALA A 248 1.72 28.98 2.24
N GLY A 249 2.34 29.62 1.24
CA GLY A 249 3.34 30.67 1.40
C GLY A 249 2.87 31.95 0.74
#